data_AF-A0A924XB31-F1
#
_entry.id   AF-A0A924XB31-F1
#
_cell.length_a   1.000
_cell.length_b   1.000
_cell.length_c   1.000
_cell.angle_alpha   90.00
_cell.angle_beta   90.00
_cell.angle_gamma   90.00
#
_symmetry.space_group_name_H-M   'P 1'
#
loop_
_entity.id
_entity.type
_entity.pdbx_description
1 polymer ?
#
loop_
_entity_poly.entity_id
_entity_poly.type
_entity_poly.pdbx_seq_one_letter_code
_entity_poly.pdbx_strand_id
1 'polypeptide(L)' 'MSIATAYAGLGQKDQSFQWLDSAFVDRSGTLTSIKVLPSFASLRPDPRFNRLLKRIGLEP' A
#
# COMPACT_ATOMS: atom_id res chain seq x y z
N MET A 1 6.61 7.09 -10.05
CA MET A 1 6.21 5.67 -10.06
C MET A 1 6.84 5.03 -8.84
N SER A 2 6.04 4.61 -7.86
CA SER A 2 6.56 4.13 -6.56
C SER A 2 6.81 2.62 -6.61
N ILE A 3 7.90 2.17 -5.99
CA ILE A 3 8.31 0.75 -6.01
C ILE A 3 7.21 -0.15 -5.43
N ALA A 4 6.48 0.31 -4.41
CA ALA A 4 5.31 -0.36 -3.86
C ALA A 4 4.24 -0.70 -4.92
N THR A 5 3.98 0.23 -5.84
CA THR A 5 2.97 0.10 -6.91
C THR A 5 3.41 -0.92 -7.96
N ALA A 6 4.71 -0.96 -8.28
CA ALA A 6 5.28 -1.95 -9.19
C ALA A 6 5.14 -3.37 -8.60
N TYR A 7 5.51 -3.57 -7.34
CA TYR A 7 5.34 -4.87 -6.68
C TYR A 7 3.87 -5.28 -6.52
N ALA A 8 2.97 -4.32 -6.22
CA ALA A 8 1.55 -4.58 -6.13
C ALA A 8 0.95 -5.03 -7.49
N GLY A 9 1.36 -4.37 -8.58
CA GLY A 9 0.97 -4.73 -9.94
C GLY A 9 1.53 -6.08 -10.40
N LEU A 10 2.71 -6.47 -9.90
CA LEU A 10 3.31 -7.79 -10.13
C LEU A 10 2.72 -8.90 -9.25
N GLY A 11 1.76 -8.59 -8.37
CA GLY A 11 1.17 -9.55 -7.44
C GLY A 11 2.11 -9.96 -6.29
N GLN A 12 3.28 -9.32 -6.16
CA GLN A 12 4.25 -9.56 -5.11
C GLN A 12 3.85 -8.81 -3.83
N LYS A 13 2.84 -9.36 -3.14
CA LYS A 13 2.19 -8.71 -1.99
C LYS A 13 3.16 -8.41 -0.86
N ASP A 14 4.02 -9.36 -0.50
CA ASP A 14 4.94 -9.19 0.63
C ASP A 14 5.96 -8.09 0.39
N GLN A 15 6.55 -8.03 -0.81
CA GLN A 15 7.45 -6.93 -1.17
C GLN A 15 6.71 -5.59 -1.23
N SER A 16 5.49 -5.58 -1.77
CA SER A 16 4.68 -4.36 -1.77
C SER A 16 4.41 -3.85 -0.36
N PHE A 17 4.06 -4.73 0.58
CA PHE A 17 3.85 -4.35 1.98
C PHE A 17 5.12 -3.85 2.66
N GLN A 18 6.29 -4.45 2.41
CA GLN A 18 7.57 -3.92 2.92
C GLN A 18 7.81 -2.49 2.43
N TRP A 19 7.61 -2.25 1.14
CA TRP A 19 7.78 -0.91 0.56
C TRP A 19 6.74 0.08 1.08
N LEU A 20 5.52 -0.36 1.35
CA LEU A 20 4.47 0.47 1.95
C LEU A 20 4.76 0.83 3.42
N ASP A 21 5.36 -0.06 4.19
CA ASP A 21 5.76 0.21 5.57
C ASP A 21 6.92 1.22 5.62
N SER A 22 7.91 1.08 4.72
CA SER A 22 8.97 2.09 4.53
C SER A 22 8.39 3.44 4.07
N ALA A 23 7.45 3.43 3.12
CA ALA A 23 6.77 4.64 2.65
C ALA A 23 5.96 5.31 3.76
N PHE A 24 5.50 4.56 4.76
CA PHE A 24 4.80 5.09 5.93
C PHE A 24 5.72 5.83 6.87
N VAL A 25 6.92 5.29 7.11
CA VAL A 25 7.97 5.98 7.87
C VAL A 25 8.38 7.28 7.18
N ASP A 26 8.51 7.26 5.85
CA ASP A 26 8.88 8.42 5.03
C ASP A 26 7.74 9.44 4.87
N ARG A 27 6.51 9.12 5.30
CA ARG A 27 5.28 9.90 5.04
C ARG A 27 5.07 10.20 3.55
N SER A 28 5.40 9.23 2.69
CA SER A 28 5.30 9.38 1.24
C SER A 28 3.84 9.58 0.79
N GLY A 29 3.61 10.56 -0.08
CA GLY A 29 2.29 10.83 -0.69
C GLY A 29 1.72 9.69 -1.55
N THR A 30 2.47 8.61 -1.76
CA THR A 30 1.94 7.38 -2.38
C THR A 30 0.84 6.75 -1.52
N LEU A 31 0.94 6.88 -0.19
CA LEU A 31 0.00 6.27 0.75
C LEU A 31 -1.39 6.93 0.71
N THR A 32 -1.45 8.23 0.43
CA THR A 32 -2.72 8.96 0.29
C THR A 32 -3.57 8.47 -0.87
N SER A 33 -2.96 7.92 -1.93
CA SER A 33 -3.68 7.41 -3.10
C SER A 33 -3.81 5.88 -3.13
N ILE A 34 -3.44 5.20 -2.04
CA ILE A 34 -3.43 3.72 -2.00
C ILE A 34 -4.84 3.11 -2.17
N LYS A 35 -5.89 3.81 -1.72
CA LYS A 35 -7.29 3.37 -1.88
C LYS A 35 -7.79 3.49 -3.33
N VAL A 36 -7.26 4.43 -4.10
CA VAL A 36 -7.73 4.71 -5.48
C VAL A 36 -6.91 4.00 -6.56
N LEU A 37 -5.62 3.73 -6.29
CA LEU A 37 -4.73 3.14 -7.28
C LEU A 37 -5.10 1.67 -7.59
N PRO A 38 -5.33 1.32 -8.87
CA PRO A 38 -5.74 -0.03 -9.27
C PRO A 38 -4.67 -1.09 -9.03
N SER A 39 -3.39 -0.69 -9.03
CA SER A 39 -2.28 -1.60 -8.72
C SER A 39 -2.37 -2.19 -7.30
N PHE A 40 -3.04 -1.51 -6.36
CA PHE A 40 -3.26 -2.00 -5.00
C PHE A 40 -4.59 -2.76 -4.83
N ALA A 41 -5.40 -2.91 -5.88
CA ALA A 41 -6.66 -3.66 -5.81
C ALA A 41 -6.44 -5.12 -5.36
N SER A 42 -5.31 -5.71 -5.76
CA SER A 42 -4.86 -7.05 -5.35
C SER A 42 -4.49 -7.18 -3.87
N LEU A 43 -4.22 -6.05 -3.18
CA LEU A 43 -3.92 -5.98 -1.75
C LEU A 43 -5.15 -5.72 -0.88
N ARG A 44 -6.21 -5.11 -1.43
CA ARG A 44 -7.47 -4.80 -0.70
C ARG A 44 -8.09 -5.99 0.05
N PRO A 45 -8.11 -7.23 -0.47
CA PRO A 45 -8.67 -8.36 0.29
C PRO A 45 -7.74 -8.86 1.41
N ASP A 46 -6.48 -8.42 1.46
CA ASP A 46 -5.54 -8.84 2.50
C ASP A 46 -5.78 -8.04 3.80
N PRO A 47 -5.93 -8.69 4.96
CA PRO A 47 -6.17 -8.01 6.23
C PRO A 47 -5.02 -7.06 6.64
N ARG A 48 -3.80 -7.26 6.10
CA ARG A 48 -2.66 -6.35 6.29
C ARG A 48 -2.93 -4.98 5.67
N PHE A 49 -3.72 -4.90 4.60
CA PHE A 49 -4.09 -3.63 3.96
C PHE A 49 -4.94 -2.76 4.89
N ASN A 50 -5.94 -3.35 5.56
CA ASN A 50 -6.75 -2.62 6.55
C ASN A 50 -5.93 -2.14 7.75
N ARG A 51 -4.91 -2.90 8.17
CA ARG A 51 -3.99 -2.45 9.22
C ARG A 51 -3.13 -1.27 8.77
N LEU A 52 -2.65 -1.30 7.53
CA LEU A 52 -1.89 -0.19 6.94
C LEU A 52 -2.78 1.07 6.86
N LEU A 53 -3.99 0.94 6.33
CA LEU A 53 -4.98 2.02 6.24
C LEU A 53 -5.22 2.70 7.60
N LYS A 54 -5.42 1.91 8.67
CA LYS A 54 -5.56 2.44 10.04
C LYS A 54 -4.30 3.16 10.54
N ARG A 55 -3.11 2.61 10.25
CA ARG A 55 -1.84 3.25 10.64
C ARG A 55 -1.63 4.60 9.97
N ILE A 56 -2.06 4.76 8.72
CA ILE A 56 -1.90 5.98 7.94
C ILE A 56 -3.06 6.97 8.11
N GLY A 57 -4.03 6.67 8.97
CA GLY A 57 -5.20 7.53 9.22
C GLY A 57 -6.22 7.56 8.07
N LEU A 58 -6.11 6.64 7.10
CA LEU A 58 -7.11 6.46 6.05
C LEU A 58 -8.08 5.39 6.52
N GLU A 59 -9.06 5.76 7.34
CA GLU A 59 -10.09 4.84 7.78
C GLU A 59 -10.84 4.23 6.56
N PRO A 60 -11.27 2.95 6.63
CA PRO A 60 -11.90 2.23 5.52
C PRO A 60 -13.17 2.90 5.00
#